data_AF-A0A6C0JII0-F1
#
_entry.id   AF-A0A6C0JII0-F1
#
_cell.length_a   1.000
_cell.length_b   1.000
_cell.length_c   1.000
_cell.angle_alpha   90.00
_cell.angle_beta   90.00
_cell.angle_gamma   90.00
#
_symmetry.space_group_name_H-M   'P 1'
#
loop_
_entity.id
_entity.type
_entity.pdbx_description
1 polymer ?
#
loop_
_entity_poly.entity_id
_entity_poly.type
_entity_poly.pdbx_seq_one_letter_code
_entity_poly.pdbx_strand_id
1 'polypeptide(L)'
;MQDFSFIADEHTRLLVANGYEAISQLELWGWLRSFEPNPNEGFMWSSDPNITSIGNKMHEINKDIGHSGGSFGFTMRTLHYIARNGIDKYKQLVLQR
;
A
#
# COMPACT_ATOMS: atom_id res chain seq x y z
N MET A 1 -1.00 6.54 14.34
CA MET A 1 -1.24 6.51 12.88
C MET A 1 -0.03 7.13 12.21
N GLN A 2 0.47 6.53 11.11
CA GLN A 2 1.62 7.06 10.37
C GLN A 2 1.24 8.38 9.69
N ASP A 3 2.12 9.40 9.78
CA ASP A 3 1.91 10.68 9.10
C ASP A 3 2.32 10.58 7.62
N PHE A 4 1.38 10.91 6.73
CA PHE A 4 1.54 10.97 5.28
C PHE A 4 1.26 12.38 4.71
N SER A 5 1.27 13.42 5.55
CA SER A 5 1.05 14.83 5.14
C SER A 5 2.01 15.33 4.05
N PHE A 6 3.17 14.66 3.87
CA PHE A 6 4.12 14.95 2.80
C PHE A 6 3.65 14.51 1.41
N ILE A 7 2.57 13.73 1.29
CA ILE A 7 1.91 13.43 0.02
C ILE A 7 0.92 14.56 -0.26
N ALA A 8 1.20 15.38 -1.27
CA ALA A 8 0.40 16.56 -1.61
C ALA A 8 -1.01 16.19 -2.11
N ASP A 9 -1.10 15.20 -3.00
CA ASP A 9 -2.39 14.70 -3.50
C ASP A 9 -3.17 14.00 -2.39
N GLU A 10 -4.32 14.56 -2.04
CA GLU A 10 -5.14 14.09 -0.93
C GLU A 10 -5.66 12.67 -1.16
N HIS A 11 -6.08 12.34 -2.37
CA HIS A 11 -6.62 11.03 -2.67
C HIS A 11 -5.54 9.95 -2.53
N THR A 12 -4.35 10.19 -3.11
CA THR A 12 -3.18 9.32 -2.94
C THR A 12 -2.79 9.16 -1.48
N ARG A 13 -2.82 10.25 -0.70
CA ARG A 13 -2.53 10.21 0.74
C ARG A 13 -3.51 9.28 1.47
N LEU A 14 -4.80 9.37 1.17
CA LEU A 14 -5.82 8.50 1.76
C LEU A 14 -5.63 7.03 1.38
N LEU A 15 -5.35 6.75 0.10
CA LEU A 15 -5.11 5.38 -0.38
C LEU A 15 -3.90 4.74 0.31
N VAL A 16 -2.77 5.46 0.39
CA VAL A 16 -1.55 4.96 1.03
C VAL A 16 -1.74 4.81 2.54
N ALA A 17 -2.40 5.75 3.21
CA ALA A 17 -2.68 5.66 4.65
C ALA A 17 -3.59 4.47 4.97
N ASN A 18 -4.65 4.25 4.19
CA ASN A 18 -5.55 3.11 4.33
C ASN A 18 -4.82 1.78 4.15
N GLY A 19 -3.97 1.67 3.13
CA GLY A 19 -3.18 0.47 2.90
C GLY A 19 -2.10 0.21 3.96
N TYR A 20 -1.45 1.26 4.45
CA TYR A 20 -0.49 1.16 5.55
C TYR A 20 -1.14 0.61 6.82
N GLU A 21 -2.32 1.13 7.16
CA GLU A 21 -3.09 0.67 8.32
C GLU A 21 -3.51 -0.79 8.15
N ALA A 22 -3.99 -1.18 6.96
CA ALA A 22 -4.39 -2.56 6.67
C ALA A 22 -3.24 -3.57 6.85
N ILE A 23 -2.06 -3.28 6.29
CA ILE A 23 -0.88 -4.15 6.45
C ILE A 23 -0.42 -4.21 7.91
N SER A 24 -0.50 -3.07 8.63
CA SER A 24 -0.11 -2.99 10.03
C SER A 24 -1.03 -3.83 10.92
N GLN A 25 -2.35 -3.78 10.71
CA GLN A 25 -3.31 -4.58 11.48
C GLN A 25 -3.22 -6.08 11.16
N LEU A 26 -2.77 -6.45 9.96
CA LEU A 26 -2.56 -7.85 9.56
C LEU A 26 -1.15 -8.36 9.88
N GLU A 27 -0.26 -7.52 10.42
CA GLU A 27 1.15 -7.85 10.72
C GLU A 27 1.94 -8.36 9.49
N LEU A 28 1.55 -7.93 8.28
CA LEU A 28 2.08 -8.46 7.02
C LEU A 28 3.32 -7.71 6.48
N TRP A 29 3.89 -6.76 7.23
CA TRP A 29 5.05 -5.99 6.78
C TRP A 29 6.26 -6.87 6.44
N GLY A 30 6.52 -7.90 7.25
CA GLY A 30 7.62 -8.85 7.01
C GLY A 30 7.42 -9.64 5.71
N TRP A 31 6.20 -10.14 5.48
CA TRP A 31 5.84 -10.84 4.26
C TRP A 31 5.94 -9.92 3.04
N LEU A 32 5.34 -8.73 3.11
CA LEU A 32 5.33 -7.78 1.99
C LEU A 32 6.75 -7.37 1.58
N ARG A 33 7.67 -7.23 2.54
CA ARG A 33 9.08 -6.92 2.27
C ARG A 33 9.74 -7.97 1.36
N SER A 34 9.44 -9.25 1.58
CA SER A 34 9.98 -10.39 0.83
C SER A 34 9.18 -10.78 -0.40
N PHE A 35 7.92 -10.35 -0.50
CA PHE A 35 7.03 -10.72 -1.58
C PHE A 35 7.53 -10.16 -2.92
N GLU A 36 7.52 -10.98 -3.96
CA GLU A 36 7.76 -10.55 -5.33
C GLU A 36 6.51 -10.81 -6.16
N PRO A 37 5.75 -9.77 -6.55
CA PRO A 37 4.61 -9.96 -7.43
C PRO A 37 5.08 -10.50 -8.78
N ASN A 38 4.27 -11.38 -9.39
CA ASN A 38 4.50 -11.86 -10.75
C ASN A 38 4.66 -10.67 -11.71
N PRO A 39 5.74 -10.61 -12.51
CA PRO A 39 6.02 -9.46 -13.38
C PRO A 39 4.92 -9.18 -14.42
N ASN A 40 4.14 -10.20 -14.81
CA ASN A 40 3.07 -10.05 -15.79
C ASN A 40 1.72 -9.63 -15.18
N GLU A 41 1.58 -9.71 -13.86
CA GLU A 41 0.31 -9.48 -13.14
C GLU A 41 0.41 -8.29 -12.18
N GLY A 42 1.58 -8.07 -11.60
CA GLY A 42 1.78 -7.11 -10.53
C GLY A 42 0.94 -7.43 -9.29
N PHE A 43 0.61 -6.40 -8.51
CA PHE A 43 -0.25 -6.54 -7.34
C PHE A 43 -1.74 -6.58 -7.68
N MET A 44 -2.15 -5.89 -8.75
CA MET A 44 -3.55 -5.75 -9.14
C MET A 44 -4.21 -7.08 -9.48
N TRP A 45 -3.47 -7.98 -10.15
CA TRP A 45 -3.97 -9.27 -10.62
C TRP A 45 -3.43 -10.45 -9.81
N SER A 46 -2.78 -10.18 -8.68
CA SER A 46 -2.23 -11.24 -7.84
C SER A 46 -3.37 -12.01 -7.15
N SER A 47 -3.28 -13.34 -7.20
CA SER A 47 -4.18 -14.26 -6.49
C SER A 47 -3.65 -14.69 -5.12
N ASP A 48 -2.61 -14.04 -4.61
CA ASP A 48 -2.03 -14.35 -3.31
C ASP A 48 -3.04 -14.08 -2.18
N PRO A 49 -3.21 -15.01 -1.22
CA PRO A 49 -4.20 -14.86 -0.15
C PRO A 49 -3.92 -13.66 0.76
N ASN A 50 -2.66 -13.28 0.95
CA ASN A 50 -2.31 -12.09 1.75
C ASN A 50 -2.69 -10.80 1.01
N ILE A 51 -2.56 -10.76 -0.32
CA ILE A 51 -3.05 -9.63 -1.13
C ILE A 51 -4.57 -9.50 -1.00
N THR A 52 -5.29 -10.62 -1.07
CA THR A 52 -6.74 -10.66 -0.88
C THR A 52 -7.14 -10.17 0.52
N SER A 53 -6.47 -10.67 1.57
CA SER A 53 -6.69 -10.24 2.95
C SER A 53 -6.44 -8.74 3.16
N ILE A 54 -5.39 -8.19 2.55
CA ILE A 54 -5.09 -6.75 2.61
C ILE A 54 -6.19 -5.95 1.95
N GLY A 55 -6.64 -6.33 0.75
CA GLY A 55 -7.74 -5.64 0.05
C GLY A 55 -9.04 -5.64 0.85
N ASN A 56 -9.40 -6.79 1.44
CA ASN A 56 -10.56 -6.90 2.32
C ASN A 56 -10.42 -6.01 3.55
N LYS A 57 -9.23 -5.98 4.17
CA LYS A 57 -8.97 -5.18 5.36
C LYS A 57 -8.99 -3.67 5.07
N MET A 58 -8.44 -3.24 3.93
CA MET A 58 -8.55 -1.87 3.43
C MET A 58 -10.02 -1.43 3.33
N HIS A 59 -10.87 -2.29 2.74
CA HIS A 59 -12.30 -2.04 2.63
C HIS A 59 -13.02 -2.02 3.99
N GLU A 60 -12.64 -2.89 4.93
CA GLU A 60 -13.17 -2.92 6.29
C GLU A 60 -12.84 -1.63 7.07
N ILE A 61 -11.59 -1.15 6.97
CA ILE A 61 -11.12 0.06 7.66
C ILE A 61 -11.88 1.30 7.18
N ASN A 62 -12.05 1.45 5.87
CA ASN A 62 -12.79 2.56 5.30
C ASN A 62 -13.37 2.19 3.94
N LYS A 63 -14.69 2.02 3.90
CA LYS A 63 -15.45 1.64 2.71
C LYS A 63 -15.50 2.77 1.66
N ASP A 64 -15.33 4.02 2.07
CA ASP A 64 -15.52 5.20 1.24
C ASP A 64 -14.25 5.56 0.43
N ILE A 65 -13.07 5.10 0.86
CA ILE A 65 -11.79 5.40 0.16
C ILE A 65 -11.76 4.76 -1.23
N GLY A 66 -12.38 3.59 -1.40
CA GLY A 66 -12.59 2.90 -2.68
C GLY A 66 -11.33 2.69 -3.53
N HIS A 67 -10.85 1.44 -3.65
CA HIS A 67 -9.74 1.13 -4.56
C HIS A 67 -10.25 0.56 -5.88
N SER A 68 -10.00 1.24 -6.99
CA SER A 68 -9.92 0.57 -8.30
C SER A 68 -8.72 -0.41 -8.31
N GLY A 69 -8.70 -1.37 -9.23
CA GLY A 69 -7.54 -2.28 -9.35
C GLY A 69 -6.23 -1.54 -9.63
N GLY A 70 -6.27 -0.43 -10.38
CA GLY A 70 -5.10 0.41 -10.66
C GLY A 70 -4.58 1.12 -9.40
N SER A 71 -5.47 1.78 -8.65
CA SER A 71 -5.12 2.42 -7.37
C SER A 71 -4.67 1.40 -6.32
N PHE A 72 -5.25 0.20 -6.31
CA PHE A 72 -4.81 -0.88 -5.42
C PHE A 72 -3.37 -1.32 -5.78
N GLY A 73 -3.10 -1.56 -7.07
CA GLY A 73 -1.76 -1.92 -7.53
C GLY A 73 -0.71 -0.85 -7.22
N PHE A 74 -1.05 0.42 -7.42
CA PHE A 74 -0.20 1.57 -7.05
C PHE A 74 0.07 1.62 -5.54
N THR A 75 -0.98 1.48 -4.73
CA THR A 75 -0.90 1.52 -3.27
C THR A 75 -0.02 0.39 -2.76
N MET A 76 -0.24 -0.84 -3.22
CA MET A 76 0.56 -2.00 -2.83
C MET A 76 2.02 -1.86 -3.27
N ARG A 77 2.30 -1.33 -4.46
CA ARG A 77 3.68 -1.06 -4.89
C ARG A 77 4.38 -0.02 -4.00
N THR A 78 3.65 1.01 -3.59
CA THR A 78 4.15 2.04 -2.67
C THR A 78 4.47 1.45 -1.31
N LEU A 79 3.57 0.66 -0.75
CA LEU A 79 3.75 0.01 0.54
C LEU A 79 4.85 -1.05 0.50
N HIS A 80 5.00 -1.73 -0.63
CA HIS A 80 6.10 -2.64 -0.89
C HIS A 80 7.46 -1.91 -0.87
N TYR A 81 7.54 -0.72 -1.49
CA TYR A 81 8.73 0.12 -1.40
C TYR A 81 9.03 0.51 0.05
N ILE A 82 8.02 0.95 0.81
CA ILE A 82 8.15 1.30 2.23
C ILE A 82 8.64 0.10 3.04
N ALA A 83 8.09 -1.10 2.83
CA ALA A 83 8.49 -2.31 3.54
C ALA A 83 9.98 -2.65 3.33
N ARG A 84 10.54 -2.34 2.15
CA ARG A 84 11.96 -2.59 1.82
C ARG A 84 12.90 -1.49 2.26
N ASN A 85 12.46 -0.24 2.20
CA ASN A 85 13.32 0.93 2.26
C ASN A 85 13.09 1.80 3.50
N GLY A 86 11.97 1.61 4.19
CA GLY A 86 11.52 2.48 5.27
C GLY A 86 10.78 3.73 4.77
N ILE A 87 10.01 4.31 5.67
CA ILE A 87 9.17 5.48 5.39
C ILE A 87 10.01 6.73 5.05
N ASP A 88 11.19 6.89 5.65
CA ASP A 88 12.05 8.06 5.42
C ASP A 88 12.52 8.15 3.97
N LYS A 89 12.91 7.01 3.38
CA LYS A 89 13.28 6.95 1.96
C LYS A 89 12.09 7.25 1.05
N TYR A 90 10.90 6.78 1.40
CA TYR A 90 9.69 7.09 0.64
C TYR A 90 9.34 8.58 0.73
N LYS A 91 9.46 9.19 1.91
CA LYS A 91 9.26 10.64 2.10
C LYS A 91 10.22 11.45 1.24
N GLN A 92 11.50 11.09 1.21
CA GLN A 92 12.48 11.73 0.32
C GLN A 92 12.11 11.58 -1.15
N LEU A 93 11.69 10.39 -1.58
CA LEU A 93 11.28 10.12 -2.96
C LEU A 93 10.09 10.98 -3.41
N VAL A 94 9.10 11.16 -2.52
CA VAL A 94 7.91 11.99 -2.82
C VAL A 94 8.26 13.47 -2.89
N LEU A 95 9.12 13.97 -2.00
CA LEU A 95 9.50 15.39 -1.95
C LEU A 95 10.45 15.84 -3.06
N GLN A 96 11.05 14.91 -3.81
CA GLN A 96 11.92 15.19 -4.95
C GLN A 96 11.19 15.27 -6.30
N ARG A 97 9.88 15.02 -6.31
CA ARG A 97 9.01 15.10 -7.48
C ARG A 97 8.27 16.42 -7.52
#